data_AF-A0A0L0HTT8-F1
#
_entry.id   AF-A0A0L0HTT8-F1
#
_cell.length_a   1.000
_cell.length_b   1.000
_cell.length_c   1.000
_cell.angle_alpha   90.00
_cell.angle_beta   90.00
_cell.angle_gamma   90.00
#
_symmetry.space_group_name_H-M   'P 1'
#
loop_
_entity.id
_entity.type
_entity.pdbx_description
1 polymer ?
#
loop_
_entity_poly.entity_id
_entity_poly.type
_entity_poly.pdbx_seq_one_letter_code
_entity_poly.pdbx_strand_id
1 'polypeptide(L)' 'MARGNQRELARAKAAKKAGDSGKGVRKDDMTHAQRKEHDKKMLQEKQAAKAAKMAAEAAGKK' A
#
# COMPACT_ATOMS: atom_id res chain seq x y z
N MET A 1 25.70 35.54 -7.31
CA MET A 1 24.26 35.22 -7.40
C MET A 1 23.92 33.76 -7.77
N ALA A 2 24.89 32.84 -7.99
CA ALA A 2 24.61 31.49 -8.51
C ALA A 2 24.30 30.38 -7.47
N ARG A 3 24.34 30.66 -6.15
CA ARG A 3 24.10 29.66 -5.09
C ARG A 3 22.84 29.89 -4.25
N GLY A 4 22.27 31.11 -4.30
CA GLY A 4 21.06 31.46 -3.55
C GLY A 4 19.86 30.65 -4.01
N ASN A 5 19.61 30.60 -5.32
CA ASN A 5 18.49 29.83 -5.89
C ASN A 5 18.61 28.32 -5.58
N GLN A 6 19.80 27.73 -5.76
CA GLN A 6 20.00 26.31 -5.46
C GLN A 6 19.86 25.98 -3.97
N ARG A 7 20.27 26.89 -3.08
CA ARG A 7 20.11 26.71 -1.63
C ARG A 7 18.65 26.82 -1.20
N GLU A 8 17.89 27.76 -1.75
CA GLU A 8 16.43 27.86 -1.47
C GLU A 8 15.69 26.62 -1.98
N LEU A 9 16.01 26.14 -3.18
CA LEU A 9 15.43 24.91 -3.72
C LEU A 9 15.78 23.68 -2.87
N ALA A 10 17.01 23.59 -2.37
CA ALA A 10 17.41 22.52 -1.45
C ALA A 10 16.65 22.57 -0.12
N ARG A 11 16.46 23.77 0.45
CA ARG A 11 15.64 23.95 1.67
C ARG A 11 14.18 23.57 1.44
N ALA A 12 13.58 24.00 0.32
CA ALA A 12 12.21 23.64 -0.04
C ALA A 12 12.03 22.12 -0.22
N LYS A 13 13.00 21.45 -0.85
CA LYS A 13 13.01 19.98 -0.99
C LYS A 13 13.16 19.27 0.35
N ALA A 14 14.05 19.75 1.23
CA ALA A 14 14.24 19.20 2.55
C ALA A 14 12.97 19.35 3.42
N ALA A 15 12.34 20.53 3.39
CA ALA A 15 11.08 20.78 4.09
C ALA A 15 9.95 19.85 3.60
N LYS A 16 9.81 19.67 2.28
CA LYS A 16 8.86 18.69 1.71
C LYS A 16 9.15 17.26 2.16
N LYS A 17 10.41 16.83 2.08
CA LYS A 17 10.82 15.48 2.48
C LYS A 17 10.58 15.22 3.98
N ALA A 18 10.81 16.21 4.82
CA ALA A 18 10.53 16.11 6.26
C ALA A 18 9.02 15.97 6.52
N GLY A 19 8.17 16.74 5.84
CA GLY A 19 6.71 16.63 5.95
C GLY A 19 6.13 15.31 5.43
N ASP A 20 6.75 14.69 4.43
CA ASP A 20 6.33 13.41 3.84
C ASP A 20 6.89 12.16 4.55
N SER A 21 7.73 12.34 5.57
CA SER A 21 8.48 11.24 6.22
C SER A 21 7.64 10.12 6.85
N GLY A 22 6.33 10.31 7.00
CA GLY A 22 5.38 9.29 7.45
C GLY A 22 4.25 9.00 6.45
N LYS A 23 4.22 9.65 5.28
CA LYS A 23 3.11 9.49 4.32
C LYS A 23 3.23 8.14 3.63
N GLY A 24 2.20 7.32 3.74
CA GLY A 24 2.17 5.96 3.17
C GLY A 24 2.82 4.89 4.04
N VAL A 25 3.36 5.24 5.21
CA VAL A 25 3.77 4.25 6.21
C VAL A 25 2.52 3.74 6.91
N ARG A 26 2.21 2.45 6.73
CA ARG A 26 1.15 1.80 7.49
C ARG A 26 1.59 1.69 8.95
N LYS A 27 0.71 2.13 9.86
CA LYS A 27 0.87 2.00 11.32
C LYS A 27 0.37 0.64 11.82
N ASP A 28 0.48 -0.38 10.98
CA ASP A 28 0.33 -1.75 11.45
C ASP A 28 1.66 -2.10 12.11
N ASP A 29 1.66 -2.45 13.40
CA ASP A 29 2.85 -2.91 14.13
C ASP A 29 3.39 -4.27 13.61
N MET A 30 3.10 -4.58 12.34
CA MET A 30 3.50 -5.76 11.61
C MET A 30 4.78 -5.51 10.82
N THR A 31 5.70 -6.44 10.94
CA THR A 31 6.87 -6.50 10.07
C THR A 31 6.46 -6.69 8.60
N HIS A 32 7.37 -6.37 7.68
CA HIS A 32 7.11 -6.56 6.25
C HIS A 32 6.85 -8.03 5.88
N ALA A 33 7.48 -8.98 6.58
CA ALA A 33 7.25 -10.41 6.37
C ALA A 33 5.84 -10.84 6.79
N GLN A 34 5.39 -10.42 7.99
CA GLN A 34 4.03 -10.69 8.48
C GLN A 34 2.96 -10.09 7.56
N ARG A 35 3.20 -8.90 7.02
CA ARG A 35 2.31 -8.28 6.02
C ARG A 35 2.16 -9.14 4.77
N LYS A 36 3.26 -9.65 4.22
CA LYS A 36 3.20 -10.53 3.04
C LYS A 36 2.40 -11.80 3.30
N GLU A 37 2.56 -12.39 4.48
CA GLU A 37 1.81 -13.59 4.87
C GLU A 37 0.31 -13.29 5.04
N HIS A 38 -0.02 -12.19 5.70
CA HIS A 38 -1.39 -11.72 5.86
C HIS A 38 -2.05 -11.45 4.50
N ASP A 39 -1.39 -10.69 3.62
CA ASP A 39 -1.89 -10.34 2.30
C ASP A 39 -2.09 -11.58 1.43
N LYS A 40 -1.19 -12.58 1.54
CA LYS A 40 -1.31 -13.87 0.86
C LYS A 40 -2.55 -14.64 1.33
N LYS A 41 -2.79 -14.72 2.64
CA LYS A 41 -3.98 -15.39 3.20
C LYS A 41 -5.26 -14.72 2.74
N MET A 42 -5.34 -13.40 2.85
CA MET A 42 -6.50 -12.62 2.41
C MET A 42 -6.78 -12.79 0.91
N LEU A 43 -5.75 -12.87 0.08
CA LEU A 43 -5.91 -13.12 -1.35
C LEU A 43 -6.46 -14.52 -1.63
N GLN A 44 -5.93 -15.55 -0.95
CA GLN A 44 -6.41 -16.93 -1.09
C GLN A 44 -7.87 -17.06 -0.67
N GLU A 45 -8.25 -16.48 0.47
CA GLU A 45 -9.64 -16.47 0.95
C GLU A 45 -10.57 -15.74 -0.03
N LYS A 46 -10.13 -14.59 -0.56
CA LYS A 46 -10.92 -13.84 -1.55
C LYS A 46 -11.09 -14.62 -2.86
N GLN A 47 -10.06 -15.34 -3.31
CA GLN A 47 -10.15 -16.21 -4.48
C GLN A 47 -11.11 -17.38 -4.23
N ALA A 48 -11.00 -18.05 -3.08
CA ALA A 48 -11.90 -19.13 -2.70
C ALA A 48 -13.36 -18.66 -2.59
N ALA A 49 -13.60 -17.51 -1.96
CA ALA A 49 -14.93 -16.91 -1.85
C ALA A 49 -15.50 -16.52 -3.22
N LYS A 50 -14.67 -15.98 -4.13
CA LYS A 50 -15.09 -15.70 -5.52
C LYS A 50 -15.43 -16.98 -6.27
N ALA A 51 -14.60 -18.02 -6.16
CA ALA A 51 -14.85 -19.31 -6.79
C ALA A 51 -16.15 -19.95 -6.26
N ALA A 52 -16.38 -19.91 -4.96
CA ALA A 52 -17.62 -20.40 -4.34
C ALA A 52 -18.85 -19.60 -4.80
N LYS A 53 -18.74 -18.27 -4.89
CA LYS A 53 -19.83 -17.42 -5.43
C LYS A 53 -20.11 -17.74 -6.89
N MET A 54 -19.08 -17.88 -7.73
CA MET A 54 -19.24 -18.27 -9.13
C MET A 54 -19.86 -19.66 -9.27
N ALA A 55 -19.48 -20.61 -8.41
CA ALA A 55 -20.07 -21.95 -8.41
C ALA A 55 -21.55 -21.93 -7.97
N ALA A 56 -21.89 -21.14 -6.95
CA ALA A 56 -23.28 -20.96 -6.51
C ALA A 56 -24.14 -20.26 -7.59
N GLU A 57 -23.59 -19.25 -8.26
CA GLU A 57 -24.27 -18.54 -9.36
C GLU A 57 -24.44 -19.44 -10.59
N ALA A 58 -23.47 -20.31 -10.89
CA ALA A 58 -23.58 -21.30 -11.96
C ALA A 58 -24.59 -22.41 -11.63
N ALA A 59 -24.73 -22.79 -10.36
CA ALA A 59 -25.71 -23.77 -9.91
C ALA A 59 -27.15 -23.23 -9.88
N GLY A 60 -27.33 -21.95 -9.54
CA GLY A 60 -28.65 -21.29 -9.54
C GLY A 60 -29.18 -20.91 -10.94
N LYS A 61 -28.40 -21.14 -11.99
CA LYS A 61 -28.77 -20.85 -13.39
C LYS A 61 -29.11 -22.12 -14.20
N LYS A 62 -29.10 -23.29 -13.56
CA LYS A 62 -29.67 -24.55 -14.07
C LYS A 62 -31.08 -24.73 -13.55
#